data_AF-A0A8T7FNY3-F1
#
_entry.id   AF-A0A8T7FNY3-F1
#
_cell.length_a   1.000
_cell.length_b   1.000
_cell.length_c   1.000
_cell.angle_alpha   90.00
_cell.angle_beta   90.00
_cell.angle_gamma   90.00
#
_symmetry.space_group_name_H-M   'P 1'
#
loop_
_entity.id
_entity.type
_entity.pdbx_description
1 polymer ?
#
loop_
_entity_poly.entity_id
_entity_poly.type
_entity_poly.pdbx_seq_one_letter_code
_entity_poly.pdbx_strand_id
1 'polypeptide(L)'
;MKDKFPAGYSSPLRLLAITIVGIVVAEIAAMVVVYSLGPLPYYQITLIDAAIMATLIFPALYFLSFRPLILHIDRRRQAEENLRKARNELELRVQERTEELKAANRDLLRYITERKQAEAALRGRSEEYDRLASATPEEWGPPAPRPARAPDRTGDAKRGIAPHAGGTGVGARPLR
;
A
#
# COMPACT_ATOMS: atom_id res chain seq x y z
N MET A 1 21.38 6.64 -2.13
CA MET A 1 22.05 7.64 -1.27
C MET A 1 22.70 6.88 -0.12
N LYS A 2 24.03 6.95 0.06
CA LYS A 2 24.74 6.27 1.16
C LYS A 2 24.63 7.14 2.40
N ASP A 3 23.81 6.74 3.36
CA ASP A 3 23.74 7.40 4.66
C ASP A 3 25.01 7.07 5.44
N LYS A 4 25.99 7.97 5.35
CA LYS A 4 27.06 8.07 6.35
C LYS A 4 26.41 8.58 7.63
N PHE A 5 25.88 7.68 8.44
CA PHE A 5 25.67 7.96 9.86
C PHE A 5 27.06 8.07 10.49
N PRO A 6 27.54 9.25 10.94
CA PRO A 6 28.72 9.28 11.78
C PRO A 6 28.34 8.63 13.11
N ALA A 7 28.62 7.34 13.23
CA ALA A 7 28.67 6.62 14.49
C ALA A 7 29.76 7.26 15.35
N GLY A 8 29.35 8.24 16.12
CA GLY A 8 30.18 8.96 17.07
C GLY A 8 29.35 9.32 18.28
N TYR A 9 28.59 8.36 18.81
CA TYR A 9 28.11 8.43 20.18
C TYR A 9 29.35 8.45 21.07
N SER A 10 29.84 9.64 21.37
CA SER A 10 30.78 9.86 22.47
C SER A 10 30.03 9.42 23.72
N SER A 11 30.30 8.19 24.18
CA SER A 11 29.80 7.70 25.45
C SER A 11 29.97 8.82 26.49
N PRO A 12 28.94 9.13 27.29
CA PRO A 12 29.03 10.16 28.33
C PRO A 12 30.26 9.93 29.23
N LEU A 13 30.67 8.67 29.36
CA LEU A 13 31.87 8.25 30.07
C LEU A 13 33.18 8.75 29.43
N ARG A 14 33.25 8.88 28.10
CA ARG A 14 34.41 9.45 27.40
C ARG A 14 34.53 10.96 27.63
N LEU A 15 33.41 11.68 27.57
CA LEU A 15 33.39 13.12 27.88
C LEU A 15 33.81 13.34 29.33
N LEU A 16 33.25 12.54 30.25
CA LEU A 16 33.60 12.55 31.66
C LEU A 16 35.10 12.25 31.88
N ALA A 17 35.65 11.23 31.21
CA ALA A 17 37.07 10.92 31.28
C ALA A 17 37.94 12.08 30.78
N ILE A 18 37.59 12.72 29.66
CA ILE A 18 38.33 13.88 29.12
C ILE A 18 38.25 15.07 30.10
N THR A 19 37.07 15.32 30.69
CA THR A 19 36.94 16.39 31.70
C THR A 19 37.74 16.12 32.95
N ILE A 20 37.76 14.88 33.46
CA ILE A 20 38.55 14.51 34.64
C ILE A 20 40.04 14.71 34.36
N VAL A 21 40.53 14.20 33.22
CA VAL A 21 41.93 14.39 32.82
C VAL A 21 42.26 15.88 32.70
N GLY A 22 41.38 16.68 32.12
CA GLY A 22 41.55 18.14 32.03
C GLY A 22 41.63 18.83 33.39
N ILE A 23 40.78 18.43 34.35
CA ILE A 23 40.80 18.97 35.73
C ILE A 23 42.12 18.62 36.41
N VAL A 24 42.55 17.36 36.35
CA VAL A 24 43.81 16.91 36.98
C VAL A 24 45.02 17.65 36.39
N VAL A 25 45.06 17.86 35.07
CA VAL A 25 46.14 18.62 34.42
C VAL A 25 46.14 20.08 34.87
N ALA A 26 44.96 20.71 34.99
CA ALA A 26 44.84 22.07 35.49
C ALA A 26 45.32 22.20 36.95
N GLU A 27 45.02 21.21 37.78
CA GLU A 27 45.44 21.15 39.18
C GLU A 27 46.96 21.03 39.32
N ILE A 28 47.59 20.14 38.54
CA ILE A 28 49.05 20.02 38.50
C ILE A 28 49.68 21.35 38.04
N ALA A 29 49.11 22.00 37.02
CA ALA A 29 49.60 23.29 36.55
C ALA A 29 49.48 24.40 37.61
N ALA A 30 48.36 24.45 38.34
CA ALA A 30 48.16 25.40 39.44
C ALA A 30 49.21 25.21 40.54
N MET A 31 49.46 23.96 40.96
CA MET A 31 50.49 23.63 41.95
C MET A 31 51.90 24.06 41.50
N VAL A 32 52.23 23.86 40.22
CA VAL A 32 53.52 24.30 39.64
C VAL A 32 53.66 25.83 39.65
N VAL A 33 52.59 26.56 39.32
CA VAL A 33 52.57 28.03 39.35
C VAL A 33 52.76 28.55 40.77
N VAL A 34 52.01 27.99 41.74
CA VAL A 34 52.10 28.36 43.15
C VAL A 34 53.50 28.10 43.70
N TYR A 35 54.12 26.96 43.37
CA TYR A 35 55.50 26.65 43.77
C TYR A 35 56.52 27.67 43.25
N SER A 36 56.28 28.21 42.05
CA SER A 36 57.17 29.18 41.42
C SER A 36 57.14 30.57 42.09
N LEU A 37 56.11 30.87 42.88
CA LEU A 37 55.92 32.17 43.55
C LEU A 37 56.68 32.30 44.89
N GLY A 38 57.41 31.27 45.31
CA GLY A 38 58.20 31.26 46.54
C GLY A 38 57.38 31.06 47.82
N PRO A 39 58.03 31.00 49.00
CA PRO A 39 57.36 30.70 50.26
C PRO A 39 56.52 31.89 50.75
N LEU A 40 55.25 31.89 50.40
CA LEU A 40 54.24 32.80 50.94
C LEU A 40 53.65 32.26 52.26
N PRO A 41 53.03 33.12 53.09
CA PRO A 41 52.26 32.67 54.24
C PRO A 41 51.13 31.72 53.82
N TYR A 42 50.86 30.68 54.61
CA TYR A 42 49.93 29.59 54.27
C TYR A 42 48.53 30.06 53.80
N TYR A 43 47.98 31.11 54.42
CA TYR A 43 46.66 31.64 54.06
C TYR A 43 46.62 32.28 52.66
N GLN A 44 47.72 32.85 52.18
CA GLN A 44 47.78 33.43 50.84
C GLN A 44 47.86 32.33 49.78
N ILE A 45 48.57 31.23 50.07
CA ILE A 45 48.72 30.08 49.16
C ILE A 45 47.35 29.47 48.84
N THR A 46 46.53 29.18 49.86
CA THR A 46 45.21 28.58 49.65
C THR A 46 44.27 29.49 48.86
N LEU A 47 44.33 30.81 49.09
CA LEU A 47 43.50 31.78 48.37
C LEU A 47 43.92 31.90 46.90
N ILE A 48 45.22 31.94 46.63
CA ILE A 48 45.77 32.01 45.28
C ILE A 48 45.45 30.74 44.49
N ASP A 49 45.64 29.57 45.10
CA ASP A 49 45.33 28.28 44.46
C ASP A 49 43.85 28.17 44.09
N ALA A 50 42.94 28.51 45.00
CA ALA A 50 41.51 28.52 44.73
C ALA A 50 41.12 29.50 43.60
N ALA A 51 41.76 30.69 43.55
CA ALA A 51 41.51 31.68 42.51
C ALA A 51 42.03 31.23 41.13
N ILE A 52 43.22 30.62 41.09
CA ILE A 52 43.81 30.04 39.87
C ILE A 52 42.93 28.89 39.38
N MET A 53 42.53 27.99 40.27
CA MET A 53 41.66 26.86 39.96
C MET A 53 40.31 27.32 39.44
N ALA A 54 39.64 28.28 40.10
CA ALA A 54 38.38 28.82 39.60
C ALA A 54 38.53 29.45 38.21
N THR A 55 39.62 30.18 37.97
CA THR A 55 39.90 30.86 36.71
C THR A 55 40.27 29.89 35.58
N LEU A 56 40.94 28.77 35.87
CA LEU A 56 41.31 27.75 34.89
C LEU A 56 40.18 26.74 34.63
N ILE A 57 39.50 26.29 35.69
CA ILE A 57 38.46 25.26 35.60
C ILE A 57 37.20 25.80 34.96
N PHE A 58 36.80 27.05 35.22
CA PHE A 58 35.58 27.61 34.65
C PHE A 58 35.54 27.60 33.10
N PRO A 59 36.53 28.14 32.37
CA PRO A 59 36.56 28.06 30.91
C PRO A 59 36.76 26.64 30.40
N ALA A 60 37.54 25.80 31.11
CA ALA A 60 37.73 24.40 30.74
C ALA A 60 36.42 23.62 30.82
N LEU A 61 35.63 23.78 31.89
CA LEU A 61 34.32 23.15 32.05
C LEU A 61 33.31 23.68 31.01
N TYR A 62 33.30 24.98 30.73
CA TYR A 62 32.44 25.54 29.69
C TYR A 62 32.73 24.93 28.32
N PHE A 63 34.00 24.87 27.94
CA PHE A 63 34.41 24.38 26.63
C PHE A 63 34.28 22.86 26.49
N LEU A 64 34.68 22.08 27.51
CA LEU A 64 34.67 20.62 27.46
C LEU A 64 33.30 20.02 27.78
N SER A 65 32.49 20.64 28.65
CA SER A 65 31.23 20.04 29.13
C SER A 65 30.00 20.73 28.55
N PHE A 66 29.89 22.05 28.70
CA PHE A 66 28.69 22.78 28.27
C PHE A 66 28.56 22.86 26.73
N ARG A 67 29.66 23.13 26.02
CA ARG A 67 29.65 23.22 24.55
C ARG A 67 29.15 21.93 23.86
N PRO A 68 29.67 20.72 24.15
CA PRO A 68 29.16 19.50 23.51
C PRO A 68 27.72 19.18 23.92
N LEU A 69 27.31 19.53 25.15
CA LEU A 69 25.93 19.31 25.60
C LEU A 69 24.94 20.15 24.79
N ILE A 70 25.23 21.44 24.58
CA ILE A 70 24.38 22.34 23.78
C ILE A 70 24.29 21.83 22.33
N LEU A 71 25.42 21.47 21.71
CA LEU A 71 25.44 20.89 20.37
C LEU A 71 24.64 19.59 20.26
N HIS A 72 24.68 18.75 21.31
CA HIS A 72 23.91 17.50 21.34
C HIS A 72 22.41 17.78 21.39
N ILE A 73 21.99 18.75 22.21
CA ILE A 73 20.58 19.17 22.32
C ILE A 73 20.09 19.74 20.98
N ASP A 74 20.88 20.60 20.33
CA ASP A 74 20.50 21.21 19.06
C ASP A 74 20.38 20.16 17.94
N ARG A 75 21.32 19.22 17.86
CA ARG A 75 21.21 18.10 16.91
C ARG A 75 19.98 17.25 17.16
N ARG A 76 19.67 16.95 18.42
CA ARG A 76 18.47 16.19 18.78
C ARG A 76 17.21 16.95 18.38
N ARG A 77 17.13 18.25 18.66
CA ARG A 77 15.99 19.10 18.28
C ARG A 77 15.79 19.13 16.76
N GLN A 78 16.86 19.30 15.98
CA GLN A 78 16.78 19.27 14.52
C GLN A 78 16.30 17.92 13.99
N ALA A 79 16.76 16.81 14.57
CA ALA A 79 16.29 15.47 14.20
C ALA A 79 14.81 15.28 14.52
N GLU A 80 14.35 15.74 15.69
CA GLU A 80 12.94 15.69 16.09
C GLU A 80 12.05 16.55 15.19
N GLU A 81 12.49 17.75 14.81
CA GLU A 81 11.76 18.61 13.87
C GLU A 81 11.66 17.99 12.48
N ASN A 82 12.75 17.42 11.97
CA ASN A 82 12.76 16.74 10.67
C ASN A 82 11.82 15.52 10.69
N LEU A 83 11.85 14.72 11.76
CA LEU A 83 10.94 13.61 11.94
C LEU A 83 9.48 14.06 12.00
N ARG A 84 9.19 15.16 12.72
CA ARG A 84 7.85 15.74 12.79
C ARG A 84 7.35 16.18 11.42
N LYS A 85 8.19 16.86 10.63
CA LYS A 85 7.84 17.27 9.26
C LYS A 85 7.54 16.06 8.36
N ALA A 86 8.42 15.07 8.37
CA ALA A 86 8.24 13.84 7.58
C ALA A 86 6.96 13.08 7.97
N ARG A 87 6.66 13.01 9.28
CA ARG A 87 5.44 12.41 9.78
C ARG A 87 4.20 13.15 9.32
N ASN A 88 4.17 14.48 9.42
CA ASN A 88 3.03 15.29 8.98
C ASN A 88 2.78 15.13 7.48
N GLU A 89 3.84 15.11 6.67
CA GLU A 89 3.74 14.88 5.22
C GLU A 89 3.19 13.48 4.90
N LEU A 90 3.63 12.46 5.64
CA LEU A 90 3.13 11.10 5.50
C LEU A 90 1.66 11.01 5.90
N GLU A 91 1.26 11.64 7.02
CA GLU A 91 -0.12 11.68 7.48
C GLU A 91 -1.04 12.34 6.44
N LEU A 92 -0.61 13.46 5.84
CA LEU A 92 -1.34 14.11 4.75
C LEU A 92 -1.52 13.17 3.55
N ARG A 93 -0.43 12.56 3.06
CA ARG A 93 -0.49 11.61 1.94
C ARG A 93 -1.39 10.42 2.24
N VAL A 94 -1.36 9.90 3.47
CA VAL A 94 -2.22 8.80 3.89
C VAL A 94 -3.68 9.24 3.86
N GLN A 95 -4.01 10.45 4.33
CA GLN A 95 -5.36 10.98 4.26
C GLN A 95 -5.83 11.12 2.81
N GLU A 96 -5.06 11.78 1.94
CA GLU A 96 -5.37 11.95 0.52
C GLU A 96 -5.64 10.61 -0.16
N ARG A 97 -4.72 9.64 -0.01
CA ARG A 97 -4.88 8.30 -0.60
C ARG A 97 -6.06 7.54 -0.01
N THR A 98 -6.37 7.74 1.27
CA THR A 98 -7.54 7.14 1.91
C THR A 98 -8.83 7.73 1.36
N GLU A 99 -8.88 9.04 1.09
CA GLU A 99 -10.03 9.70 0.49
C GLU A 99 -10.23 9.26 -0.97
N GLU A 100 -9.16 9.21 -1.76
CA GLU A 100 -9.17 8.66 -3.12
C GLU A 100 -9.69 7.21 -3.12
N LEU A 101 -9.16 6.36 -2.23
CA LEU A 101 -9.58 4.96 -2.16
C LEU A 101 -11.04 4.82 -1.73
N LYS A 102 -11.50 5.65 -0.78
CA LYS A 102 -12.92 5.70 -0.38
C LYS A 102 -13.81 6.15 -1.54
N ALA A 103 -13.39 7.15 -2.31
CA ALA A 103 -14.13 7.62 -3.48
C ALA A 103 -14.24 6.51 -4.54
N ALA A 104 -13.13 5.90 -4.92
CA ALA A 104 -13.10 4.79 -5.87
C ALA A 104 -13.95 3.60 -5.40
N ASN A 105 -13.91 3.27 -4.10
CA ASN A 105 -14.74 2.21 -3.54
C ASN A 105 -16.24 2.53 -3.64
N ARG A 106 -16.66 3.76 -3.32
CA ARG A 106 -18.05 4.20 -3.51
C ARG A 106 -18.51 4.09 -4.96
N ASP A 107 -17.65 4.47 -5.90
CA ASP A 107 -17.97 4.40 -7.33
C ASP A 107 -18.09 2.95 -7.81
N LEU A 108 -17.18 2.07 -7.36
CA LEU A 108 -17.26 0.63 -7.64
C LEU A 108 -18.53 -0.01 -7.06
N LEU A 109 -18.89 0.34 -5.82
CA LEU A 109 -20.12 -0.15 -5.19
C LEU A 109 -21.37 0.31 -5.95
N ARG A 110 -21.38 1.55 -6.44
CA ARG A 110 -22.45 2.07 -7.28
C ARG A 110 -22.57 1.26 -8.57
N TYR A 111 -21.46 1.09 -9.29
CA TYR A 111 -21.41 0.30 -10.52
C TYR A 111 -21.91 -1.14 -10.33
N ILE A 112 -21.46 -1.82 -9.26
CA ILE A 112 -21.91 -3.19 -8.94
C ILE A 112 -23.42 -3.22 -8.68
N THR A 113 -23.96 -2.23 -7.97
CA THR A 113 -25.39 -2.16 -7.66
C THR A 113 -26.23 -1.96 -8.92
N GLU A 114 -25.82 -1.05 -9.80
CA GLU A 114 -26.47 -0.82 -11.11
C GLU A 114 -26.45 -2.07 -11.98
N ARG A 115 -25.30 -2.74 -12.09
CA ARG A 115 -25.15 -4.05 -12.77
C ARG A 115 -26.14 -5.08 -12.24
N LYS A 116 -26.21 -5.26 -10.92
CA LYS A 116 -27.11 -6.24 -10.28
C LYS A 116 -28.58 -5.94 -10.56
N GLN A 117 -28.97 -4.65 -10.54
CA GLN A 117 -30.35 -4.26 -10.87
C GLN A 117 -30.69 -4.56 -12.33
N ALA A 118 -29.78 -4.26 -13.26
CA ALA A 118 -29.98 -4.56 -14.68
C ALA A 118 -30.07 -6.08 -14.93
N GLU A 119 -29.20 -6.87 -14.32
CA GLU A 119 -29.24 -8.34 -14.41
C GLU A 119 -30.53 -8.92 -13.83
N ALA A 120 -31.01 -8.41 -12.68
CA ALA A 120 -32.27 -8.84 -12.09
C ALA A 120 -33.48 -8.50 -12.98
N ALA A 121 -33.50 -7.30 -13.59
CA ALA A 121 -34.56 -6.91 -14.52
C ALA A 121 -34.58 -7.78 -15.78
N LEU A 122 -33.40 -8.12 -16.33
CA LEU A 122 -33.28 -9.03 -17.47
C LEU A 122 -33.75 -10.44 -17.12
N ARG A 123 -33.38 -10.97 -15.94
CA ARG A 123 -33.85 -12.27 -15.45
C ARG A 123 -35.36 -12.31 -15.25
N GLY A 124 -35.93 -11.28 -14.62
CA GLY A 124 -37.38 -11.19 -14.45
C GLY A 124 -38.12 -11.19 -15.79
N ARG A 125 -37.58 -10.47 -16.78
CA ARG A 125 -38.15 -10.44 -18.14
C ARG A 125 -37.99 -11.78 -18.88
N SER A 126 -36.86 -12.49 -18.75
CA SER A 126 -36.70 -13.80 -19.37
C SER A 126 -37.65 -14.83 -18.77
N GLU A 127 -37.81 -14.84 -17.44
CA GLU A 127 -38.76 -15.72 -16.75
C GLU A 127 -40.22 -15.43 -17.17
N GLU A 128 -40.54 -14.16 -17.42
CA GLU A 128 -41.85 -13.75 -17.94
C GLU A 128 -42.06 -14.27 -19.37
N TYR A 129 -41.07 -14.14 -20.25
CA TYR A 129 -41.14 -14.71 -21.60
C TYR A 129 -41.27 -16.24 -21.58
N ASP A 130 -40.51 -16.94 -20.72
CA ASP A 130 -40.58 -18.39 -20.57
C ASP A 130 -41.96 -18.84 -20.08
N ARG A 131 -42.56 -18.10 -19.13
CA ARG A 131 -43.94 -18.35 -18.69
C ARG A 131 -44.95 -18.15 -19.81
N LEU A 132 -44.87 -17.03 -20.55
CA LEU A 132 -45.78 -16.76 -21.68
C LEU A 132 -45.62 -17.82 -22.80
N ALA A 133 -44.40 -18.27 -23.06
CA ALA A 133 -44.11 -19.34 -24.02
C ALA A 133 -44.67 -20.69 -23.55
N SER A 134 -44.62 -20.99 -22.24
CA SER A 134 -45.22 -22.21 -21.69
C SER A 134 -46.75 -22.14 -21.54
N ALA A 135 -47.31 -20.94 -21.42
CA ALA A 135 -48.74 -20.69 -21.27
C ALA A 135 -49.48 -20.53 -22.60
N THR A 136 -48.76 -20.42 -23.72
CA THR A 136 -49.34 -20.47 -25.07
C THR A 136 -49.50 -21.94 -25.48
N PRO A 137 -50.73 -22.48 -25.53
CA PRO A 137 -50.95 -23.85 -25.95
C PRO A 137 -50.70 -23.93 -27.46
N GLU A 138 -49.56 -24.50 -27.86
CA GLU A 138 -49.33 -25.33 -29.05
C GLU A 138 -50.18 -25.05 -30.33
N GLU A 139 -50.47 -23.79 -30.68
CA GLU A 139 -51.32 -23.44 -31.84
C GLU A 139 -50.51 -23.12 -33.12
N TRP A 140 -49.17 -22.98 -33.02
CA TRP A 140 -48.31 -22.73 -34.18
C TRP A 140 -47.55 -23.99 -34.63
N GLY A 141 -48.28 -24.95 -35.21
CA GLY A 141 -47.68 -26.00 -36.04
C GLY A 141 -47.26 -25.45 -37.41
N PRO A 142 -46.27 -26.05 -38.10
CA PRO A 142 -45.90 -25.64 -39.46
C PRO A 142 -47.15 -25.64 -40.36
N PRO A 143 -47.32 -24.64 -41.25
CA PRO A 143 -48.54 -24.51 -42.05
C PRO A 143 -48.82 -25.81 -42.79
N ALA A 144 -50.04 -26.34 -42.63
CA ALA A 144 -50.43 -27.62 -43.21
C ALA A 144 -50.06 -27.68 -44.70
N PRO A 145 -49.46 -28.79 -45.17
CA PRO A 145 -49.09 -28.92 -46.57
C PRO A 145 -50.34 -28.72 -47.45
N ARG A 146 -50.19 -27.86 -48.47
CA ARG A 146 -51.27 -27.54 -49.42
C ARG A 146 -51.90 -28.85 -49.94
N PRO A 147 -53.24 -28.99 -49.95
CA PRO A 147 -53.86 -30.19 -50.47
C PRO A 147 -53.44 -30.40 -51.93
N ALA A 148 -52.98 -31.62 -52.23
CA ALA A 148 -52.63 -32.01 -53.58
C ALA A 148 -53.85 -31.78 -54.50
N ARG A 149 -53.65 -31.02 -55.58
CA ARG A 149 -54.66 -30.75 -56.61
C ARG A 149 -55.25 -32.09 -57.08
N ALA A 150 -56.54 -32.29 -56.84
CA ALA A 150 -57.25 -33.47 -57.32
C ALA A 150 -57.09 -33.59 -58.85
N PRO A 151 -56.79 -34.77 -59.40
CA PRO A 151 -56.68 -34.95 -60.84
C PRO A 151 -58.07 -34.76 -61.48
N ASP A 152 -58.11 -33.86 -62.46
CA ASP A 152 -59.23 -33.65 -63.38
C ASP A 152 -59.56 -34.99 -64.06
N ARG A 153 -60.73 -35.56 -63.72
CA ARG A 153 -61.27 -36.74 -64.39
C ARG A 153 -62.28 -36.29 -65.43
N THR A 154 -61.80 -35.65 -66.48
CA THR A 154 -62.51 -35.61 -67.76
C THR A 154 -61.51 -35.91 -68.87
N GLY A 155 -61.54 -37.15 -69.39
CA GLY A 155 -60.71 -37.54 -70.51
C GLY A 155 -60.36 -39.03 -70.50
N ASP A 156 -61.06 -39.77 -71.35
CA ASP A 156 -60.56 -40.93 -72.07
C ASP A 156 -60.51 -42.28 -71.35
N ALA A 157 -61.69 -42.90 -71.37
CA ALA A 157 -61.80 -44.31 -71.68
C ALA A 157 -61.13 -44.61 -73.04
N LYS A 158 -60.10 -45.47 -73.05
CA LYS A 158 -60.03 -46.71 -73.87
C LYS A 158 -58.59 -47.25 -73.99
N ARG A 159 -58.54 -48.59 -73.94
CA ARG A 159 -57.43 -49.52 -74.25
C ARG A 159 -56.39 -49.60 -73.12
N GLY A 160 -56.04 -50.75 -72.57
CA GLY A 160 -56.27 -52.14 -72.97
C GLY A 160 -55.00 -52.94 -72.64
N ILE A 161 -55.19 -54.17 -72.16
CA ILE A 161 -54.21 -55.28 -72.16
C ILE A 161 -53.22 -55.31 -70.98
N ALA A 162 -53.41 -56.33 -70.12
CA ALA A 162 -52.45 -56.91 -69.17
C ALA A 162 -51.44 -57.84 -69.91
N PRO A 163 -50.51 -58.61 -69.30
CA PRO A 163 -50.19 -58.81 -67.88
C PRO A 163 -48.66 -58.97 -67.59
N HIS A 164 -48.35 -59.56 -66.42
CA HIS A 164 -47.08 -60.14 -65.95
C HIS A 164 -46.04 -59.17 -65.37
N ALA A 165 -45.19 -59.53 -64.41
CA ALA A 165 -45.11 -60.52 -63.33
C ALA A 165 -43.68 -60.34 -62.73
N GLY A 166 -43.51 -60.60 -61.43
CA GLY A 166 -42.19 -60.67 -60.77
C GLY A 166 -41.69 -59.32 -60.28
N GLY A 167 -41.10 -59.17 -59.10
CA GLY A 167 -40.54 -60.14 -58.17
C GLY A 167 -39.37 -59.45 -57.47
N THR A 168 -39.14 -59.79 -56.19
CA THR A 168 -37.90 -59.55 -55.40
C THR A 168 -37.53 -58.06 -55.16
N GLY A 169 -37.33 -57.58 -53.94
CA GLY A 169 -36.73 -58.20 -52.77
C GLY A 169 -35.38 -57.53 -52.50
N VAL A 170 -35.06 -57.34 -51.22
CA VAL A 170 -33.73 -56.94 -50.66
C VAL A 170 -33.42 -55.44 -50.80
N GLY A 171 -32.94 -54.70 -49.80
CA GLY A 171 -32.44 -54.96 -48.44
C GLY A 171 -31.98 -53.59 -47.90
N ALA A 172 -32.15 -53.31 -46.60
CA ALA A 172 -31.05 -53.22 -45.62
C ALA A 172 -29.81 -52.43 -46.14
N ARG A 173 -29.23 -51.45 -45.47
CA ARG A 173 -29.25 -50.92 -44.09
C ARG A 173 -28.43 -49.59 -44.13
N PRO A 174 -28.43 -48.79 -43.05
CA PRO A 174 -27.77 -47.49 -42.98
C PRO A 174 -26.33 -47.57 -42.41
N LEU A 175 -25.71 -46.38 -42.28
CA LEU A 175 -24.56 -45.97 -41.46
C LEU A 175 -23.27 -45.64 -42.24
N ARG A 176 -22.99 -44.34 -42.37
CA ARG A 176 -22.04 -43.68 -41.45
C ARG A 176 -22.27 -42.18 -41.42
#